data_AF-A0A350IPH1-F1
#
_entry.id   AF-A0A350IPH1-F1
#
_cell.length_a   1.000
_cell.length_b   1.000
_cell.length_c   1.000
_cell.angle_alpha   90.00
_cell.angle_beta   90.00
_cell.angle_gamma   90.00
#
_symmetry.space_group_name_H-M   'P 1'
#
loop_
_entity.id
_entity.type
_entity.pdbx_description
1 polymer ?
#
loop_
_entity_poly.entity_id
_entity_poly.type
_entity_poly.pdbx_seq_one_letter_code
_entity_poly.pdbx_strand_id
1 'polypeptide(L)'
;MRLCARAGCDQPVKKRTNKYCSVRCCAIDPERLERLRTQAQRNGRRTVLPLARQLSLEIWGTSLANPEAEIALLGEGREDVPRGMSRLVV
;
A
#
# COMPACT_ATOMS: atom_id res chain seq x y z
N MET A 1 30.49 8.13 -3.51
CA MET A 1 29.11 8.64 -3.64
C MET A 1 28.31 7.70 -4.52
N ARG A 2 26.98 7.58 -4.35
CA ARG A 2 26.14 6.78 -5.25
C ARG A 2 25.60 7.66 -6.38
N LEU A 3 25.60 7.13 -7.59
CA LEU A 3 25.03 7.78 -8.77
C LEU A 3 23.53 7.49 -8.90
N CYS A 4 22.83 8.35 -9.63
CA CYS A 4 21.42 8.14 -9.96
C CYS A 4 21.24 6.83 -10.73
N ALA A 5 20.20 6.06 -10.38
CA ALA A 5 19.94 4.79 -11.05
C ALA A 5 19.26 4.94 -12.42
N ARG A 6 18.84 6.15 -12.84
CA ARG A 6 18.20 6.36 -14.14
C ARG A 6 19.27 6.28 -15.23
N ALA A 7 19.07 5.43 -16.23
CA ALA A 7 19.94 5.35 -17.40
C ALA A 7 20.14 6.74 -18.04
N GLY A 8 21.39 7.09 -18.33
CA GLY A 8 21.77 8.41 -18.86
C GLY A 8 21.71 9.56 -17.84
N CYS A 9 21.78 9.28 -16.53
CA CYS A 9 21.90 10.30 -15.50
C CYS A 9 23.09 10.03 -14.59
N ASP A 10 24.15 10.84 -14.74
CA ASP A 10 25.38 10.70 -13.94
C ASP A 10 25.41 11.61 -12.70
N GLN A 11 24.25 12.16 -12.32
CA GLN A 11 24.15 13.04 -11.17
C GLN A 11 24.24 12.25 -9.85
N PRO A 12 25.00 12.75 -8.84
CA PRO A 12 25.10 12.10 -7.54
C PRO A 12 23.77 12.17 -6.79
N VAL A 13 23.50 11.15 -5.99
CA VAL A 13 22.29 11.10 -5.16
C VAL A 13 22.51 11.87 -3.85
N LYS A 14 21.54 12.75 -3.50
CA LYS A 14 21.60 13.62 -2.30
C LYS A 14 21.71 12.87 -0.97
N LYS A 15 21.02 11.73 -0.83
CA LYS A 15 21.01 10.90 0.39
C LYS A 15 21.44 9.49 0.05
N ARG A 16 22.16 8.81 0.95
CA ARG A 16 22.62 7.42 0.74
C ARG A 16 21.48 6.40 0.54
N THR A 17 20.31 6.69 1.12
CA THR A 17 19.09 5.87 1.02
C THR A 17 18.32 6.09 -0.29
N ASN A 18 18.55 7.21 -0.97
CA ASN A 18 17.83 7.52 -2.20
C ASN A 18 18.42 6.73 -3.37
N LYS A 19 17.53 6.31 -4.29
CA LYS A 19 17.91 5.67 -5.55
C LYS A 19 18.12 6.67 -6.70
N TYR A 20 17.42 7.81 -6.65
CA TYR A 20 17.43 8.83 -7.70
C TYR A 20 17.90 10.18 -7.16
N CYS A 21 18.54 10.98 -8.03
CA CYS A 21 18.98 12.32 -7.69
C CYS A 21 17.81 13.33 -7.55
N SER A 22 16.65 13.06 -8.19
CA SER A 22 15.45 13.90 -8.13
C SER A 22 14.16 13.10 -8.35
N VAL A 23 13.02 13.71 -8.01
CA VAL A 23 11.68 13.16 -8.28
C VAL A 23 11.45 13.02 -9.79
N ARG A 24 11.94 13.96 -10.60
CA ARG A 24 11.84 13.91 -12.06
C ARG A 24 12.53 12.66 -12.63
N CYS A 25 13.72 12.32 -12.14
CA CYS A 25 14.42 11.11 -12.56
C CYS A 25 13.66 9.83 -12.17
N CYS A 26 13.00 9.81 -11.01
CA CYS A 26 12.16 8.71 -10.58
C CYS A 26 10.87 8.55 -11.43
N ALA A 27 10.31 9.66 -11.90
CA ALA A 27 9.07 9.65 -12.69
C ALA A 27 9.26 9.17 -14.13
N ILE A 28 10.42 9.46 -14.73
CA ILE A 28 10.69 9.14 -16.14
C ILE A 28 11.59 7.90 -16.34
N ASP A 29 11.98 7.24 -15.26
CA ASP A 29 12.80 6.03 -15.35
C ASP A 29 12.03 4.89 -16.04
N PRO A 30 12.47 4.44 -17.24
CA PRO A 30 11.73 3.44 -18.02
C PRO A 30 11.62 2.10 -17.30
N GLU A 31 12.67 1.66 -16.58
CA GLU A 31 12.61 0.40 -15.85
C GLU A 31 11.58 0.42 -14.72
N ARG A 32 11.51 1.55 -14.01
CA ARG A 32 10.53 1.73 -12.93
C ARG A 32 9.11 1.75 -13.49
N LEU A 33 8.90 2.44 -14.61
CA LEU A 33 7.59 2.50 -15.25
C LEU A 33 7.12 1.12 -15.71
N GLU A 34 8.01 0.29 -16.27
CA GLU A 34 7.66 -1.06 -16.69
C GLU A 34 7.30 -1.97 -15.50
N ARG A 35 8.04 -1.89 -14.40
CA ARG A 35 7.69 -2.58 -13.15
C ARG A 35 6.34 -2.13 -12.59
N LEU A 36 6.05 -0.83 -12.64
CA LEU A 36 4.75 -0.31 -12.21
C LEU A 36 3.61 -0.79 -13.12
N ARG A 37 3.81 -0.84 -14.44
CA ARG A 37 2.82 -1.40 -15.39
C ARG A 37 2.53 -2.86 -15.11
N THR A 38 3.56 -3.68 -14.96
CA THR A 38 3.40 -5.12 -14.65
C THR A 38 2.72 -5.33 -13.29
N GLN A 39 3.05 -4.51 -12.28
CA GLN A 39 2.36 -4.54 -10.99
C GLN A 39 0.88 -4.12 -11.10
N ALA A 40 0.58 -3.05 -11.85
CA ALA A 40 -0.78 -2.61 -12.10
C ALA A 40 -1.60 -3.69 -12.83
N GLN A 41 -1.03 -4.37 -13.82
CA GLN A 41 -1.69 -5.49 -14.51
C GLN A 41 -1.94 -6.68 -13.58
N ARG A 42 -0.98 -7.01 -12.71
CA ARG A 42 -1.15 -8.08 -11.70
C ARG A 42 -2.19 -7.71 -10.65
N ASN A 43 -2.21 -6.45 -10.22
CA ASN A 43 -3.18 -5.96 -9.24
C ASN A 43 -4.58 -5.80 -9.83
N GLY A 44 -4.71 -5.38 -11.09
CA GLY A 44 -5.99 -5.37 -11.80
C GLY A 44 -6.58 -6.77 -11.98
N ARG A 45 -5.73 -7.80 -12.05
CA ARG A 45 -6.14 -9.22 -12.03
C ARG A 45 -6.43 -9.73 -10.61
N ARG A 46 -5.90 -9.09 -9.57
CA ARG A 46 -6.25 -9.33 -8.17
C ARG A 46 -7.53 -8.55 -7.84
N THR A 47 -8.63 -9.11 -8.34
CA THR A 47 -9.93 -9.11 -7.67
C THR A 47 -10.51 -7.74 -7.29
N VAL A 48 -11.06 -7.03 -8.27
CA VAL A 48 -12.43 -6.55 -8.07
C VAL A 48 -13.29 -7.82 -8.06
N LEU A 49 -13.62 -8.34 -6.88
CA LEU A 49 -14.57 -9.45 -6.80
C LEU A 49 -15.88 -8.95 -7.44
N PRO A 50 -16.49 -9.69 -8.36
CA PRO A 50 -17.82 -9.34 -8.84
C PRO A 50 -18.74 -9.21 -7.62
N LEU A 51 -19.55 -8.14 -7.58
CA LEU A 51 -20.45 -7.79 -6.46
C LEU A 51 -21.26 -9.00 -5.94
N ALA A 52 -21.58 -9.94 -6.81
CA ALA A 52 -22.27 -11.19 -6.48
C ALA A 52 -21.51 -12.12 -5.50
N ARG A 53 -20.22 -11.89 -5.26
CA ARG A 53 -19.38 -12.64 -4.29
C ARG A 53 -18.88 -11.76 -3.14
N GLN A 54 -19.32 -10.50 -3.07
CA GLN A 54 -19.09 -9.68 -1.89
C GLN A 54 -20.08 -10.15 -0.82
N LEU A 55 -19.60 -10.36 0.41
CA LEU A 55 -20.47 -10.62 1.54
C LEU A 55 -21.45 -9.44 1.67
N SER A 56 -22.75 -9.72 1.87
CA SER A 56 -23.71 -8.66 2.10
C SER A 56 -23.32 -7.90 3.37
N LEU A 57 -23.07 -6.60 3.23
CA LEU A 57 -22.78 -5.69 4.34
C LEU A 57 -24.02 -5.43 5.21
N GLU A 58 -25.15 -6.10 4.95
CA GLU A 58 -26.35 -6.05 5.79
C GLU A 58 -26.06 -6.47 7.24
N ILE A 59 -25.05 -7.32 7.47
CA ILE A 59 -24.58 -7.67 8.83
C ILE A 59 -24.01 -6.42 9.57
N TRP A 60 -23.53 -5.42 8.82
CA TRP A 60 -23.11 -4.11 9.33
C TRP A 60 -24.19 -3.04 9.22
N GLY A 61 -25.39 -3.36 8.72
CA GLY A 61 -26.50 -2.42 8.60
C GLY A 61 -26.99 -1.86 9.93
N THR A 62 -26.88 -2.64 11.01
CA THR A 62 -27.12 -2.21 12.40
C THR A 62 -25.93 -1.44 13.01
N SER A 63 -24.72 -1.61 12.45
CA SER A 63 -23.47 -0.94 12.85
C SER A 63 -23.26 0.42 12.16
N LEU A 64 -24.04 0.72 11.11
CA LEU A 64 -23.88 1.94 10.31
C LEU A 64 -24.20 3.23 11.07
N ALA A 65 -24.91 3.15 12.19
CA ALA A 65 -25.20 4.31 13.02
C ALA A 65 -23.95 4.85 13.73
N ASN A 66 -22.98 3.99 14.06
CA ASN A 66 -21.69 4.42 14.62
C ASN A 66 -20.63 3.30 14.49
N PRO A 67 -20.04 3.11 13.30
CA PRO A 67 -19.08 2.03 13.08
C PRO A 67 -17.81 2.20 13.91
N GLU A 68 -17.49 3.43 14.34
CA GLU A 68 -16.33 3.70 15.19
C GLU A 68 -16.53 3.21 16.64
N ALA A 69 -17.76 3.17 17.14
CA ALA A 69 -18.06 2.70 18.49
C ALA A 69 -17.88 1.17 18.64
N GLU A 70 -18.28 0.40 17.63
CA GLU A 70 -18.07 -1.06 17.63
C GLU A 70 -16.58 -1.40 17.46
N ILE A 71 -15.87 -0.63 16.62
CA ILE A 71 -14.42 -0.76 16.46
C ILE A 71 -13.69 -0.40 17.77
N ALA A 72 -14.17 0.59 18.52
CA ALA A 72 -13.62 0.96 19.82
C ALA A 72 -13.81 -0.16 20.86
N LEU A 73 -14.98 -0.79 20.91
CA LEU A 73 -15.26 -1.98 21.73
C LEU A 73 -14.36 -3.17 21.37
N LEU A 74 -14.13 -3.43 20.08
CA LEU A 74 -13.20 -4.47 19.63
C LEU A 74 -11.72 -4.12 19.90
N GLY A 75 -11.43 -2.83 20.08
CA GLY A 75 -10.12 -2.28 20.38
C GLY A 75 -9.83 -2.15 21.88
N GLU A 76 -10.83 -2.27 22.76
CA GLU A 76 -10.65 -2.24 24.21
C GLU A 76 -9.69 -3.37 24.63
N GLY A 77 -8.56 -2.98 25.23
CA GLY A 77 -7.51 -3.91 25.67
C GLY A 77 -6.50 -4.34 24.60
N ARG A 78 -6.55 -3.78 23.38
CA ARG A 78 -5.57 -4.05 22.29
C ARG A 78 -4.66 -2.85 21.96
N GLU A 79 -4.55 -1.87 22.85
CA GLU A 79 -3.74 -0.66 22.61
C GLU A 79 -2.23 -0.94 22.42
N ASP A 80 -1.74 -2.08 22.92
CA ASP A 80 -0.30 -2.44 22.85
C ASP A 80 0.12 -3.13 21.55
N VAL A 81 -0.80 -3.43 20.63
CA VAL A 81 -0.46 -4.16 19.38
C VAL A 81 -0.56 -3.24 18.17
N PRO A 82 0.57 -2.90 17.51
CA PRO A 82 0.56 -2.09 16.29
C PRO A 82 -0.35 -2.70 15.22
N ARG A 83 -1.16 -1.84 14.59
CA ARG A 83 -2.05 -2.24 13.49
C ARG A 83 -1.24 -2.95 12.39
N GLY A 84 -1.51 -4.25 12.19
CA GLY A 84 -0.83 -5.10 11.22
C GLY A 84 -0.18 -6.38 11.77
N MET A 85 -0.07 -6.52 13.10
CA MET A 85 0.55 -7.70 13.73
C MET A 85 -0.45 -8.73 14.29
N SER A 86 -1.76 -8.51 14.12
CA SER A 86 -2.86 -9.33 14.67
C SER A 86 -3.00 -10.75 14.10
N ARG A 87 -2.07 -11.22 13.27
CA ARG A 87 -2.11 -12.55 12.63
C ARG A 87 -1.08 -13.55 13.18
N LEU A 88 -0.39 -13.23 14.27
CA LEU A 88 0.68 -14.08 14.81
C LEU A 88 0.49 -14.52 16.27
N VAL A 89 -0.69 -14.32 16.87
CA VAL A 89 -0.97 -14.86 18.21
C VAL A 89 -2.13 -15.84 18.10
N VAL A 90 -1.77 -17.13 18.17
CA VAL A 90 -2.66 -18.27 18.39
C VAL A 90 -2.92 -18.38 19.89
#